data_AF-A0AAV4TPT6-F1
#
_entry.id   AF-A0AAV4TPT6-F1
#
_cell.length_a   1.000
_cell.length_b   1.000
_cell.length_c   1.000
_cell.angle_alpha   90.00
_cell.angle_beta   90.00
_cell.angle_gamma   90.00
#
_symmetry.space_group_name_H-M   'P 1'
#
loop_
_entity.id
_entity.type
_entity.pdbx_description
1 polymer ?
#
loop_
_entity_poly.entity_id
_entity_poly.type
_entity_poly.pdbx_seq_one_letter_code
_entity_poly.pdbx_strand_id
1 'polypeptide(L)'
;MRNDELSFSHRGGVLLEDNPWVCSCELVWMGKWLRRWLRETFHVHMLSIEAMLYVNSVARKTRCSVPNTNITFAVIDLRPSDIHCQKSVGNAFYASCSVTVILLTFSLILYCFYFICVL
;
A
#
# COMPACT_ATOMS: atom_id res chain seq x y z
N MET A 1 32.10 -8.73 -20.66
CA MET A 1 32.20 -7.25 -20.69
C MET A 1 30.83 -6.71 -21.02
N ARG A 2 30.43 -5.71 -20.24
CA ARG A 2 29.07 -5.26 -19.97
C ARG A 2 28.61 -4.32 -21.09
N ASN A 3 27.76 -4.78 -22.00
CA ASN A 3 27.29 -3.98 -23.15
C ASN A 3 25.82 -3.56 -23.06
N ASP A 4 25.12 -3.85 -21.95
CA ASP A 4 23.68 -3.53 -21.82
C ASP A 4 23.39 -2.22 -21.07
N GLU A 5 24.40 -1.60 -20.44
CA GLU A 5 24.22 -0.35 -19.66
C GLU A 5 23.88 0.87 -20.53
N LEU A 6 24.21 0.86 -21.83
CA LEU A 6 24.00 2.02 -22.71
C LEU A 6 22.60 2.09 -23.37
N SER A 7 21.72 1.12 -23.14
CA SER A 7 20.33 1.16 -23.67
C SER A 7 19.26 1.49 -22.62
N PHE A 8 19.64 1.61 -21.35
CA PHE A 8 18.69 1.81 -20.24
C PHE A 8 18.37 3.29 -19.97
N SER A 9 19.20 4.23 -20.42
CA SER A 9 19.02 5.66 -20.09
C SER A 9 17.74 6.29 -20.70
N HIS A 10 17.11 5.68 -21.70
CA HIS A 10 15.85 6.14 -22.29
C HIS A 10 14.63 5.26 -21.95
N ARG A 11 14.81 4.21 -21.14
CA ARG A 11 13.72 3.38 -20.64
C ARG A 11 13.71 3.51 -19.13
N GLY A 12 12.83 4.39 -18.62
CA GLY A 12 12.63 4.56 -17.18
C GLY A 12 12.38 3.22 -16.48
N GLY A 13 12.88 3.08 -15.26
CA GLY A 13 12.69 1.91 -14.43
C GLY A 13 13.08 2.20 -12.99
N VAL A 14 12.73 1.28 -12.09
CA VAL A 14 13.00 1.42 -10.65
C VAL A 14 13.92 0.29 -10.22
N LEU A 15 15.08 0.65 -9.66
CA LEU A 15 16.00 -0.31 -9.05
C LEU A 15 15.70 -0.42 -7.55
N LEU A 16 15.33 -1.62 -7.11
CA LEU A 16 14.94 -1.90 -5.72
C LEU A 16 15.85 -2.93 -5.03
N GLU A 17 16.82 -3.47 -5.76
CA GLU A 17 17.82 -4.43 -5.26
C GLU A 17 18.70 -3.79 -4.17
N ASP A 18 19.34 -4.64 -3.34
CA ASP A 18 20.31 -4.26 -2.30
C ASP A 18 19.82 -3.29 -1.19
N ASN A 19 18.51 -3.13 -1.05
CA ASN A 19 17.93 -2.38 0.07
C ASN A 19 17.58 -3.32 1.25
N PRO A 20 17.79 -2.89 2.51
CA PRO A 20 17.46 -3.66 3.71
C PRO A 20 15.95 -3.61 3.99
N TRP A 21 15.13 -4.14 3.08
CA TRP A 21 13.68 -4.12 3.22
C TRP A 21 13.21 -4.96 4.40
N VAL A 22 12.32 -4.38 5.22
CA VAL A 22 11.65 -5.10 6.32
C VAL A 22 10.27 -5.54 5.84
N CYS A 23 9.97 -6.84 5.89
CA CYS A 23 8.66 -7.36 5.55
C CYS A 23 7.65 -6.93 6.63
N SER A 24 6.93 -5.84 6.37
CA SER A 24 5.90 -5.29 7.25
C SER A 24 4.61 -5.05 6.47
N CYS A 25 3.53 -4.75 7.18
CA CYS A 25 2.24 -4.41 6.57
C CYS A 25 2.32 -3.22 5.63
N GLU A 26 3.19 -2.26 5.98
CA GLU A 26 3.51 -1.10 5.16
C GLU A 26 4.30 -1.45 3.89
N LEU A 27 4.82 -2.67 3.72
CA LEU A 27 5.52 -3.09 2.50
C LEU A 27 4.63 -3.94 1.57
N VAL A 28 3.51 -4.46 2.06
CA VAL A 28 2.59 -5.31 1.28
C VAL A 28 2.07 -4.60 0.02
N TRP A 29 1.84 -3.29 0.11
CA TRP A 29 1.38 -2.50 -1.03
C TRP A 29 2.42 -2.49 -2.16
N MET A 30 3.73 -2.50 -1.85
CA MET A 30 4.80 -2.48 -2.83
C MET A 30 4.81 -3.77 -3.65
N GLY A 31 4.67 -4.92 -2.99
CA GLY A 31 4.54 -6.21 -3.69
C GLY A 31 3.33 -6.25 -4.62
N LYS A 32 2.20 -5.68 -4.17
CA LYS A 32 0.98 -5.55 -5.00
C LYS A 32 1.21 -4.62 -6.19
N TRP A 33 1.87 -3.49 -5.97
CA TRP A 33 2.20 -2.52 -7.01
C TRP A 33 3.11 -3.13 -8.06
N LEU A 34 4.19 -3.83 -7.67
CA LEU A 34 5.11 -4.50 -8.60
C LEU A 34 4.39 -5.51 -9.52
N ARG A 35 3.53 -6.37 -8.94
CA ARG A 35 2.74 -7.34 -9.73
C ARG A 35 1.80 -6.66 -10.73
N ARG A 36 1.26 -5.50 -10.37
CA ARG A 36 0.39 -4.70 -11.26
C ARG A 36 1.22 -4.02 -12.34
N TRP A 37 2.31 -3.35 -11.96
CA TRP A 37 3.20 -2.66 -12.86
C TRP A 37 3.77 -3.58 -13.93
N LEU A 38 4.24 -4.78 -13.56
CA LEU A 38 4.74 -5.77 -14.54
C LEU A 38 3.68 -6.21 -15.54
N ARG A 39 2.46 -6.42 -15.08
CA ARG A 39 1.33 -6.80 -15.95
C ARG A 39 0.99 -5.68 -16.91
N GLU A 40 0.90 -4.44 -16.43
CA GLU A 40 0.57 -3.27 -17.24
C GLU A 40 1.69 -2.95 -18.24
N THR A 41 2.95 -2.99 -17.81
CA THR A 41 4.12 -2.80 -18.68
C THR A 41 4.16 -3.85 -19.78
N PHE A 42 3.86 -5.11 -19.47
CA PHE A 42 3.76 -6.19 -20.47
C PHE A 42 2.70 -5.87 -21.54
N HIS A 43 1.52 -5.43 -21.14
CA HIS A 43 0.44 -5.09 -22.07
C HIS A 43 0.78 -3.89 -22.97
N VAL A 44 1.42 -2.85 -22.43
CA VAL A 44 1.75 -1.63 -23.19
C VAL A 44 2.93 -1.85 -24.13
N HIS A 45 3.98 -2.54 -23.67
CA HIS A 45 5.21 -2.71 -24.44
C HIS A 45 5.18 -3.97 -25.32
N MET A 46 4.08 -4.74 -25.30
CA MET A 46 3.93 -6.02 -26.02
C MET A 46 5.17 -6.90 -25.87
N LEU A 47 5.67 -7.03 -24.63
CA LEU A 47 6.89 -7.80 -24.38
C LEU A 47 6.68 -9.27 -24.76
N SER A 48 7.73 -9.95 -25.23
CA SER A 48 7.67 -11.39 -25.44
C SER A 48 7.52 -12.13 -24.10
N ILE A 49 7.03 -13.37 -24.14
CA ILE A 49 6.92 -14.21 -22.94
C ILE A 49 8.29 -14.39 -22.26
N GLU A 50 9.36 -14.56 -23.05
CA GLU A 50 10.73 -14.68 -22.54
C GLU A 50 11.18 -13.41 -21.82
N ALA A 51 10.93 -12.23 -22.39
CA ALA A 51 11.24 -10.96 -21.76
C ALA A 51 10.46 -10.79 -20.45
N MET A 52 9.19 -11.19 -20.41
CA MET A 52 8.39 -11.17 -19.19
C MET A 52 8.97 -12.09 -18.09
N LEU A 53 9.36 -13.32 -18.46
CA LEU A 53 9.99 -14.27 -17.53
C LEU A 53 11.31 -13.71 -16.99
N TYR A 54 12.12 -13.10 -17.85
CA TYR A 54 13.36 -12.43 -17.45
C TYR A 54 13.09 -11.30 -16.46
N VAL A 55 12.20 -10.35 -16.78
CA VAL A 55 11.89 -9.22 -15.89
C VAL A 55 11.31 -9.72 -14.55
N ASN A 56 10.47 -10.75 -14.56
CA ASN A 56 9.98 -11.37 -13.34
C ASN A 56 11.11 -11.98 -12.48
N SER A 57 12.10 -12.61 -13.11
CA SER A 57 13.29 -13.12 -12.42
C SER A 57 14.13 -12.02 -11.78
N VAL A 58 14.23 -10.86 -12.44
CA VAL A 58 14.92 -9.67 -11.91
C VAL A 58 14.13 -9.08 -10.74
N ALA A 59 12.81 -8.90 -10.89
CA ALA A 59 11.97 -8.37 -9.81
C ALA A 59 12.03 -9.22 -8.52
N ARG A 60 12.19 -10.54 -8.64
CA ARG A 60 12.34 -11.47 -7.50
C ARG A 60 13.64 -11.31 -6.71
N LYS A 61 14.65 -10.64 -7.26
CA LYS A 61 15.90 -10.33 -6.54
C LYS A 61 15.69 -9.33 -5.42
N THR A 62 14.64 -8.50 -5.51
CA THR A 62 14.25 -7.60 -4.43
C THR A 62 13.63 -8.41 -3.30
N ARG A 63 14.35 -8.58 -2.19
CA ARG A 63 13.93 -9.38 -1.03
C ARG A 63 13.71 -8.51 0.20
N CYS A 64 12.76 -8.90 1.04
CA CYS A 64 12.57 -8.36 2.38
C CYS A 64 12.86 -9.43 3.44
N SER A 65 13.20 -8.98 4.65
CA SER A 65 13.41 -9.83 5.83
C SER A 65 12.32 -9.57 6.87
N VAL A 66 11.77 -10.63 7.46
CA VAL A 66 10.79 -10.52 8.55
C VAL A 66 11.54 -10.27 9.88
N PRO A 67 11.18 -9.22 10.64
CA PRO A 67 11.86 -8.89 11.88
C PRO A 67 11.75 -10.04 12.90
N ASN A 68 12.81 -10.25 13.68
CA ASN A 68 12.91 -11.33 14.69
C ASN A 68 12.86 -12.76 14.12
N THR A 69 13.05 -12.93 12.82
CA THR A 69 13.12 -14.26 12.18
C THR A 69 14.21 -14.27 11.10
N ASN A 70 14.58 -15.45 10.63
CA ASN A 70 15.49 -15.61 9.48
C ASN A 70 14.72 -15.81 8.15
N ILE A 71 13.45 -15.42 8.11
CA ILE A 71 12.59 -15.64 6.95
C ILE A 71 12.72 -14.45 6.00
N THR A 72 12.99 -14.74 4.73
CA THR A 72 13.06 -13.74 3.68
C THR A 72 12.08 -14.04 2.56
N PHE A 73 11.43 -13.01 2.04
CA PHE A 73 10.47 -13.11 0.95
C PHE A 73 10.88 -12.20 -0.20
N ALA A 74 10.64 -12.62 -1.45
CA ALA A 74 10.70 -11.68 -2.56
C ALA A 74 9.55 -10.68 -2.44
N VAL A 75 9.82 -9.38 -2.57
CA VAL A 75 8.81 -8.32 -2.38
C VAL A 75 7.64 -8.52 -3.34
N ILE A 76 7.92 -8.96 -4.58
CA ILE A 76 6.89 -9.30 -5.58
C ILE A 76 5.99 -10.46 -5.17
N ASP A 77 6.46 -11.39 -4.33
CA ASP A 77 5.70 -12.55 -3.88
C ASP A 77 5.03 -12.31 -2.50
N LEU A 78 5.36 -11.22 -1.80
CA LEU A 78 4.82 -10.87 -0.49
C LEU A 78 3.29 -10.68 -0.53
N ARG A 79 2.59 -11.39 0.36
CA ARG A 79 1.13 -11.31 0.57
C ARG A 79 0.79 -10.91 2.00
N PRO A 80 -0.40 -10.32 2.23
CA PRO A 80 -0.88 -10.05 3.58
C PRO A 80 -1.15 -11.31 4.41
N SER A 81 -1.18 -12.50 3.81
CA SER A 81 -1.27 -13.78 4.53
C SER A 81 0.05 -14.20 5.16
N ASP A 82 1.17 -13.76 4.58
CA ASP A 82 2.52 -14.18 4.98
C ASP A 82 3.01 -13.39 6.20
N ILE A 83 2.35 -12.25 6.47
CA ILE A 83 2.60 -11.36 7.60
C ILE A 83 1.27 -11.00 8.26
N HIS A 84 1.14 -11.23 9.56
CA HIS A 84 -0.13 -10.99 10.27
C HIS A 84 -0.42 -9.49 10.40
N CYS A 85 -1.11 -8.94 9.40
CA CYS A 85 -1.45 -7.52 9.38
C CYS A 85 -2.73 -7.23 10.15
N GLN A 86 -2.56 -6.81 11.40
CA GLN A 86 -3.61 -6.17 12.16
C GLN A 86 -3.90 -4.82 11.51
N LYS A 87 -5.08 -4.66 10.90
CA LYS A 87 -5.56 -3.31 10.57
C LYS A 87 -5.75 -2.60 11.91
N SER A 88 -5.00 -1.53 12.16
CA SER A 88 -5.37 -0.59 13.21
C SER A 88 -6.78 -0.12 12.87
N VAL A 89 -7.77 -0.54 13.66
CA VAL A 89 -9.10 0.03 13.60
C VAL A 89 -8.91 1.49 13.99
N GLY A 90 -8.93 2.40 13.02
CA GLY A 90 -8.97 3.83 13.30
C GLY A 90 -10.10 4.07 14.27
N ASN A 91 -9.80 4.68 15.41
CA ASN A 91 -10.70 4.83 16.55
C ASN A 91 -12.10 5.30 16.11
N ALA A 92 -13.04 4.37 15.95
CA ALA A 92 -14.45 4.65 15.73
C ALA A 92 -15.09 5.40 16.92
N PHE A 93 -14.35 5.52 18.04
CA PHE A 93 -14.73 6.28 19.23
C PHE A 93 -15.03 7.76 18.95
N TYR A 94 -14.35 8.41 17.99
CA TYR A 94 -14.64 9.81 17.66
C TYR A 94 -15.91 9.99 16.83
N ALA A 95 -16.39 8.96 16.14
CA ALA A 95 -17.61 9.04 15.35
C ALA A 95 -18.87 9.00 16.23
N SER A 96 -18.88 8.17 17.27
CA SER A 96 -20.06 8.01 18.14
C SER A 96 -20.27 9.17 19.11
N CYS A 97 -19.20 9.86 19.53
CA CYS A 97 -19.28 10.98 20.47
C CYS A 97 -19.71 12.30 19.80
N SER A 98 -19.41 12.47 18.51
CA SER A 98 -19.78 13.70 17.78
C SER A 98 -21.30 13.81 17.54
N VAL A 99 -21.99 12.70 17.26
CA VAL A 99 -23.42 12.72 16.90
C VAL A 99 -24.31 13.06 18.10
N THR A 100 -24.01 12.52 19.29
CA THR A 100 -24.82 12.80 20.49
C THR A 100 -24.71 14.25 20.94
N VAL A 101 -23.51 14.84 20.85
CA VAL A 101 -23.29 16.26 21.17
C VAL A 101 -24.07 17.16 20.21
N ILE A 102 -24.07 16.86 18.90
CA ILE A 102 -24.81 17.65 17.90
C ILE A 102 -26.33 17.59 18.15
N LEU A 103 -26.88 16.43 18.50
CA LEU A 103 -28.31 16.30 18.78
C LEU A 103 -28.73 17.08 20.04
N LEU A 104 -27.93 17.00 21.10
CA LEU A 104 -28.22 17.72 22.35
C LEU A 104 -28.12 19.23 22.17
N THR A 105 -27.14 19.74 21.41
CA THR A 105 -27.06 21.17 21.12
C THR A 105 -28.25 21.65 20.28
N PHE A 106 -28.68 20.88 19.28
CA PHE A 106 -29.85 21.23 18.47
C PHE A 106 -31.14 21.27 19.29
N SER A 107 -31.35 20.30 20.20
CA SER A 107 -32.51 20.27 21.08
C SER A 107 -32.55 21.46 22.05
N LEU A 108 -31.40 21.86 22.61
CA LEU A 108 -31.31 23.04 23.48
C LEU A 108 -31.60 24.34 22.72
N ILE A 109 -31.08 24.47 21.50
CA ILE A 109 -31.33 25.64 20.64
C ILE A 109 -32.82 25.76 20.33
N LEU A 110 -33.48 24.67 19.91
CA LEU A 110 -34.93 24.67 19.64
C LEU A 110 -35.76 25.00 20.88
N TYR A 111 -35.36 24.49 22.05
CA TYR A 111 -36.03 24.81 23.32
C TYR A 111 -35.91 26.30 23.67
N CYS A 112 -34.72 26.89 23.50
CA CYS A 112 -34.53 28.33 23.69
C CYS A 112 -35.37 29.16 22.71
N PHE A 113 -35.41 28.81 21.42
CA PHE A 113 -36.24 29.53 20.44
C PHE A 113 -37.72 29.43 20.76
N TYR A 114 -38.21 28.26 21.16
CA TYR A 114 -39.60 28.09 21.61
C TYR A 114 -39.91 28.98 22.82
N PHE A 115 -39.04 28.99 23.83
CA PHE A 115 -39.23 29.82 25.03
C PHE A 115 -39.16 31.32 24.74
N ILE A 116 -38.30 31.76 23.82
CA ILE A 116 -38.20 33.15 23.37
C ILE A 116 -39.43 33.57 22.55
N CYS A 117 -40.02 32.67 21.75
CA CYS A 117 -41.23 32.96 20.97
C CYS A 117 -42.54 32.91 21.78
N VAL A 118 -42.55 32.25 22.95
CA VAL A 118 -43.73 32.10 23.81
C VAL A 118 -43.79 33.18 24.90
N LEU A 119 -42.68 33.89 25.17
CA LEU A 119 -42.61 35.11 25.98
C LEU A 119 -42.86 36.36 25.12
#